data_AF-A0A8S3EQQ8-F1
#
_entry.id   AF-A0A8S3EQQ8-F1
#
_cell.length_a   1.000
_cell.length_b   1.000
_cell.length_c   1.000
_cell.angle_alpha   90.00
_cell.angle_beta   90.00
_cell.angle_gamma   90.00
#
_symmetry.space_group_name_H-M   'P 1'
#
loop_
_entity.id
_entity.type
_entity.pdbx_description
1 polymer ?
#
loop_
_entity_poly.entity_id
_entity_poly.type
_entity_poly.pdbx_seq_one_letter_code
_entity_poly.pdbx_strand_id
1 'polypeptide(L)'
;MQSACCNCLAELSCDYTNGQIIIERNGIYILAMLLFPENEESLRLEKYNHLQRNVFKTLRFLFSLNKKNDQYQFKRLFPTQIFELFVGIGNFQRETHVYNDIMNAWNSINIDELTRIKNERLQSINPKQDPTRFIRDYGVYECLGSGAFGSVYRVAQRGSTTMYALKE
;
A
#
# COMPACT_ATOMS: atom_id res chain seq x y z
N MET A 1 -4.52 -20.45 -4.55
CA MET A 1 -3.05 -20.27 -4.44
C MET A 1 -2.68 -18.94 -3.79
N GLN A 2 -3.11 -17.79 -4.34
CA GLN A 2 -2.81 -16.45 -3.78
C GLN A 2 -3.16 -16.28 -2.29
N SER A 3 -4.31 -16.81 -1.82
CA SER A 3 -4.67 -16.75 -0.39
C SER A 3 -3.70 -17.51 0.50
N ALA A 4 -3.25 -18.69 0.06
CA ALA A 4 -2.25 -19.48 0.79
C ALA A 4 -0.89 -18.77 0.82
N CYS A 5 -0.51 -18.10 -0.27
CA CYS A 5 0.69 -17.26 -0.31
C CYS A 5 0.58 -16.06 0.63
N CYS A 6 -0.58 -15.39 0.70
CA CYS A 6 -0.79 -14.28 1.64
C CYS A 6 -0.71 -14.76 3.09
N ASN A 7 -1.33 -15.90 3.41
CA ASN A 7 -1.25 -16.46 4.75
C ASN A 7 0.18 -16.91 5.09
N CYS A 8 0.90 -17.51 4.14
CA CYS A 8 2.32 -17.84 4.29
C CYS A 8 3.18 -16.58 4.50
N LEU A 9 2.94 -15.51 3.74
CA LEU A 9 3.64 -14.23 3.93
C LEU A 9 3.32 -13.61 5.30
N ALA A 10 2.07 -13.69 5.77
CA ALA A 10 1.70 -13.27 7.12
C ALA A 10 2.45 -14.08 8.19
N GLU A 11 2.53 -15.39 8.03
CA GLU A 11 3.26 -16.28 8.96
C GLU A 11 4.77 -16.02 8.92
N LEU A 12 5.37 -15.93 7.73
CA LEU A 12 6.79 -15.61 7.54
C LEU A 12 7.15 -14.23 8.11
N SER A 13 6.22 -13.28 8.02
CA SER A 13 6.43 -11.94 8.54
C SER A 13 6.49 -11.90 10.07
N CYS A 14 6.02 -12.95 10.79
CA CYS A 14 6.14 -13.02 12.26
C CYS A 14 7.60 -12.89 12.75
N ASP A 15 8.58 -13.24 11.91
CA ASP A 15 9.98 -12.85 12.12
C ASP A 15 10.20 -11.38 11.68
N TYR A 16 10.72 -10.56 12.59
CA TYR A 16 10.95 -9.13 12.36
C TYR A 16 11.82 -8.88 11.12
N THR A 17 12.87 -9.68 10.92
CA THR A 17 13.81 -9.52 9.79
C THR A 17 13.11 -9.79 8.47
N ASN A 18 12.35 -10.89 8.39
CA ASN A 18 11.56 -11.22 7.21
C ASN A 18 10.52 -10.14 6.91
N GLY A 19 9.86 -9.62 7.95
CA GLY A 19 8.92 -8.52 7.82
C GLY A 19 9.54 -7.25 7.23
N GLN A 20 10.73 -6.85 7.70
CA GLN A 20 11.48 -5.72 7.13
C GLN A 20 11.87 -5.97 5.67
N ILE A 21 12.37 -7.16 5.33
CA ILE A 21 12.72 -7.51 3.95
C ILE A 21 11.50 -7.43 3.02
N ILE A 22 10.33 -7.89 3.48
CA ILE A 22 9.08 -7.80 2.72
C ILE A 22 8.72 -6.33 2.45
N ILE A 23 8.83 -5.46 3.45
CA ILE A 23 8.58 -4.02 3.31
C ILE A 23 9.55 -3.41 2.29
N GLU A 24 10.85 -3.63 2.46
CA GLU A 24 11.91 -3.11 1.58
C GLU A 24 11.75 -3.58 0.13
N ARG A 25 11.21 -4.79 -0.07
CA ARG A 25 10.98 -5.37 -1.40
C ARG A 25 9.62 -5.04 -2.00
N ASN A 26 9.03 -3.91 -1.62
CA ASN A 26 7.76 -3.41 -2.15
C ASN A 26 6.54 -4.29 -1.79
N GLY A 27 6.62 -5.01 -0.67
CA GLY A 27 5.58 -5.94 -0.25
C GLY A 27 4.23 -5.27 0.00
N ILE A 28 4.22 -4.03 0.51
CA ILE A 28 2.98 -3.27 0.77
C ILE A 28 2.21 -3.03 -0.53
N TYR A 29 2.87 -2.51 -1.57
CA TYR A 29 2.25 -2.31 -2.88
C TYR A 29 1.76 -3.62 -3.48
N ILE A 30 2.59 -4.68 -3.45
CA ILE A 30 2.25 -5.98 -4.04
C ILE A 30 1.04 -6.61 -3.35
N LEU A 31 1.00 -6.57 -2.02
CA LEU A 31 -0.14 -7.07 -1.26
C LEU A 31 -1.38 -6.21 -1.50
N ALA A 32 -1.24 -4.88 -1.52
CA ALA A 32 -2.35 -3.97 -1.75
C ALA A 32 -2.98 -4.16 -3.15
N MET A 33 -2.20 -4.51 -4.18
CA MET A 33 -2.74 -4.84 -5.50
C MET A 33 -3.81 -5.94 -5.44
N LEU A 34 -3.67 -6.90 -4.52
CA LEU A 34 -4.60 -8.02 -4.35
C LEU A 34 -5.94 -7.62 -3.72
N LEU A 35 -6.08 -6.37 -3.24
CA LEU A 35 -7.35 -5.83 -2.76
C LEU A 35 -8.26 -5.36 -3.90
N PHE A 36 -7.70 -5.09 -5.09
CA PHE A 36 -8.43 -4.50 -6.20
C PHE A 36 -8.96 -5.60 -7.14
N PRO A 37 -10.29 -5.74 -7.29
CA PRO A 37 -10.88 -6.79 -8.13
C PRO A 37 -10.62 -6.52 -9.61
N GLU A 38 -10.64 -7.59 -10.42
CA GLU A 38 -10.57 -7.46 -11.89
C GLU A 38 -11.92 -7.01 -12.48
N ASN A 39 -13.02 -7.41 -11.84
CA ASN A 39 -14.39 -7.11 -12.25
C ASN A 39 -15.36 -7.18 -11.04
N GLU A 40 -16.59 -6.69 -11.19
CA GLU A 40 -17.60 -6.74 -10.13
C GLU A 40 -17.95 -8.16 -9.69
N GLU A 41 -17.91 -9.14 -10.60
CA GLU A 41 -18.18 -10.54 -10.27
C GLU A 41 -17.20 -11.08 -9.22
N SER A 42 -15.94 -10.64 -9.28
CA SER A 42 -14.90 -11.04 -8.33
C SER A 42 -15.25 -10.66 -6.88
N LEU A 43 -15.92 -9.52 -6.67
CA LEU A 43 -16.36 -9.06 -5.35
C LEU A 43 -17.41 -9.98 -4.72
N ARG A 44 -18.14 -10.76 -5.52
CA ARG A 44 -19.19 -11.68 -5.05
C ARG A 44 -18.65 -13.06 -4.67
N LEU A 45 -17.37 -13.32 -4.95
CA LEU A 45 -16.77 -14.64 -4.74
C LEU A 45 -16.21 -14.75 -3.33
N GLU A 46 -16.69 -15.74 -2.55
CA GLU A 46 -16.18 -15.98 -1.19
C GLU A 46 -14.67 -16.26 -1.14
N LYS A 47 -14.11 -16.86 -2.19
CA LYS A 47 -12.65 -17.03 -2.31
C LYS A 47 -11.90 -15.69 -2.31
N TYR A 48 -12.50 -14.66 -2.88
CA TYR A 48 -11.93 -13.31 -2.98
C TYR A 48 -12.05 -12.59 -1.65
N ASN A 49 -13.22 -12.68 -0.98
CA ASN A 49 -13.41 -12.21 0.40
C ASN A 49 -12.37 -12.84 1.35
N HIS A 50 -12.14 -14.16 1.22
CA HIS A 50 -11.12 -14.85 1.99
C HIS A 50 -9.70 -14.34 1.72
N LEU A 51 -9.35 -14.08 0.45
CA LEU A 51 -8.08 -13.47 0.07
C LEU A 51 -7.92 -12.08 0.69
N GLN A 52 -8.91 -11.20 0.55
CA GLN A 52 -8.84 -9.82 1.05
C GLN A 52 -8.63 -9.76 2.56
N ARG A 53 -9.30 -10.64 3.33
CA ARG A 53 -9.07 -10.73 4.78
C ARG A 53 -7.62 -11.10 5.13
N ASN A 54 -7.05 -12.06 4.41
CA ASN A 54 -5.65 -12.42 4.60
C ASN A 54 -4.70 -11.30 4.17
N VAL A 55 -5.04 -10.54 3.12
CA VAL A 55 -4.28 -9.36 2.71
C VAL A 55 -4.34 -8.27 3.78
N PHE A 56 -5.53 -7.91 4.29
CA PHE A 56 -5.67 -6.94 5.37
C PHE A 56 -4.94 -7.36 6.64
N LYS A 57 -5.00 -8.65 7.00
CA LYS A 57 -4.24 -9.24 8.10
C LYS A 57 -2.73 -9.07 7.91
N THR A 58 -2.22 -9.39 6.72
CA THR A 58 -0.79 -9.25 6.39
C THR A 58 -0.38 -7.78 6.42
N LEU A 59 -1.16 -6.90 5.78
CA LEU A 59 -0.92 -5.45 5.78
C LEU A 59 -0.96 -4.87 7.19
N ARG A 60 -1.87 -5.35 8.06
CA ARG A 60 -1.93 -4.94 9.46
C ARG A 60 -0.68 -5.35 10.21
N PHE A 61 -0.19 -6.55 9.98
CA PHE A 61 1.07 -6.99 10.57
C PHE A 61 2.26 -6.13 10.10
N LEU A 62 2.37 -5.88 8.79
CA LEU A 62 3.41 -5.00 8.25
C LEU A 62 3.29 -3.58 8.82
N PHE A 63 2.08 -3.06 9.00
CA PHE A 63 1.85 -1.76 9.65
C PHE A 63 2.39 -1.71 11.09
N SER A 64 2.31 -2.81 11.85
CA SER A 64 2.94 -2.87 13.20
C SER A 64 4.46 -2.96 13.17
N LEU A 65 5.06 -3.49 12.10
CA LEU A 65 6.52 -3.59 11.97
C LEU A 65 7.17 -2.34 11.39
N ASN A 66 6.41 -1.56 10.63
CA ASN A 66 6.90 -0.39 9.92
C ASN A 66 7.42 0.70 10.88
N LYS A 67 8.52 1.35 10.48
CA LYS A 67 8.97 2.57 11.14
C LYS A 67 7.89 3.65 10.98
N LYS A 68 7.81 4.62 11.90
CA LYS A 68 6.80 5.71 11.85
C LYS A 68 6.70 6.40 10.47
N ASN A 69 7.80 6.45 9.72
CA ASN A 69 7.85 7.08 8.40
C ASN A 69 7.09 6.29 7.30
N ASP A 70 6.98 4.96 7.43
CA ASP A 70 6.32 4.11 6.42
C ASP A 70 4.79 4.00 6.63
N GLN A 71 4.29 4.45 7.79
CA GLN A 71 2.85 4.58 8.05
C GLN A 71 2.17 5.54 7.07
N TYR A 72 2.92 6.48 6.48
CA TYR A 72 2.42 7.39 5.46
C TYR A 72 1.92 6.64 4.21
N GLN A 73 2.52 5.49 3.86
CA GLN A 73 2.07 4.69 2.71
C GLN A 73 0.64 4.18 2.91
N PHE A 74 0.32 3.68 4.11
CA PHE A 74 -1.04 3.21 4.44
C PHE A 74 -2.05 4.34 4.45
N LYS A 75 -1.65 5.51 4.97
CA LYS A 75 -2.50 6.72 4.99
C LYS A 75 -2.81 7.24 3.58
N ARG A 76 -1.86 7.13 2.64
CA ARG A 76 -2.09 7.46 1.23
C ARG A 76 -2.98 6.44 0.53
N LEU A 77 -2.70 5.15 0.75
CA LEU A 77 -3.36 4.04 0.09
C LEU A 77 -4.87 4.03 0.36
N PHE A 78 -5.25 4.08 1.64
CA PHE A 78 -6.63 3.87 2.04
C PHE A 78 -7.45 5.17 2.06
N PRO A 79 -8.72 5.15 1.58
CA PRO A 79 -9.68 6.20 1.90
C PRO A 79 -9.82 6.36 3.42
N THR A 80 -10.20 7.56 3.88
CA THR A 80 -10.23 7.91 5.31
C THR A 80 -11.00 6.89 6.16
N GLN A 81 -12.23 6.54 5.74
CA GLN A 81 -13.07 5.56 6.44
C GLN A 81 -12.42 4.18 6.53
N ILE A 82 -11.80 3.71 5.45
CA ILE A 82 -11.09 2.41 5.42
C ILE A 82 -9.87 2.46 6.32
N PHE A 83 -9.12 3.57 6.30
CA PHE A 83 -7.95 3.75 7.14
C PHE A 83 -8.31 3.77 8.63
N GLU A 84 -9.42 4.40 9.01
CA GLU A 84 -9.92 4.40 10.38
C GLU A 84 -10.29 2.98 10.85
N LEU A 85 -11.01 2.21 10.03
CA LEU A 85 -11.29 0.79 10.33
C LEU A 85 -10.00 -0.01 10.45
N PHE A 86 -9.03 0.24 9.57
CA PHE A 86 -7.73 -0.44 9.56
C PHE A 86 -6.93 -0.20 10.84
N VAL A 87 -6.86 1.06 11.29
CA VAL A 87 -6.18 1.43 12.55
C VAL A 87 -6.98 0.97 13.76
N GLY A 88 -8.32 1.01 13.68
CA GLY A 88 -9.26 0.59 14.71
C GLY A 88 -9.15 -0.88 15.12
N ILE A 89 -8.57 -1.74 14.27
CA ILE A 89 -8.26 -3.15 14.61
C ILE A 89 -7.32 -3.24 15.84
N GLY A 90 -6.57 -2.18 16.18
CA GLY A 90 -5.56 -2.24 17.23
C GLY A 90 -4.41 -3.12 16.78
N ASN A 91 -3.68 -3.79 17.67
CA ASN A 91 -2.51 -4.63 17.30
C ASN A 91 -2.86 -5.76 16.31
N PHE A 92 -1.84 -6.38 15.71
CA PHE A 92 -2.02 -7.54 14.84
C PHE A 92 -2.83 -8.64 15.52
N GLN A 93 -3.92 -9.06 14.87
CA GLN A 93 -4.77 -10.17 15.30
C GLN A 93 -4.57 -11.38 14.39
N ARG A 94 -4.48 -12.57 14.97
CA ARG A 94 -4.30 -13.82 14.21
C ARG A 94 -5.61 -14.27 13.56
N GLU A 95 -6.73 -14.00 14.21
CA GLU A 95 -8.05 -14.42 13.81
C GLU A 95 -8.54 -13.63 12.59
N THR A 96 -8.85 -14.34 11.51
CA THR A 96 -9.22 -13.72 10.22
C THR A 96 -10.57 -12.98 10.27
N HIS A 97 -11.47 -13.34 11.19
CA HIS A 97 -12.81 -12.73 11.28
C HIS A 97 -12.78 -11.26 11.76
N VAL A 98 -11.73 -10.84 12.47
CA VAL A 98 -11.54 -9.43 12.90
C VAL A 98 -11.44 -8.49 11.70
N TYR A 99 -11.02 -9.02 10.54
CA TYR A 99 -10.85 -8.26 9.30
C TYR A 99 -12.12 -8.24 8.43
N ASN A 100 -13.25 -8.81 8.89
CA ASN A 100 -14.50 -8.82 8.13
C ASN A 100 -15.03 -7.40 7.90
N ASP A 101 -15.02 -6.53 8.91
CA ASP A 101 -15.64 -5.21 8.82
C ASP A 101 -14.94 -4.31 7.81
N ILE A 102 -13.61 -4.29 7.82
CA ILE A 102 -12.82 -3.55 6.83
C ILE A 102 -12.97 -4.14 5.42
N MET A 103 -13.04 -5.47 5.29
CA MET A 103 -13.30 -6.13 4.01
C MET A 103 -14.68 -5.76 3.46
N ASN A 104 -15.72 -5.81 4.29
CA ASN A 104 -17.08 -5.43 3.90
C ASN A 104 -17.16 -3.96 3.50
N ALA A 105 -16.50 -3.07 4.25
CA ALA A 105 -16.42 -1.66 3.91
C ALA A 105 -15.69 -1.44 2.57
N TRP A 106 -14.58 -2.14 2.35
CA TRP A 106 -13.84 -2.08 1.08
C TRP A 106 -14.68 -2.57 -0.10
N ASN A 107 -15.40 -3.68 0.05
CA ASN A 107 -16.25 -4.25 -0.99
C ASN A 107 -17.54 -3.45 -1.23
N SER A 108 -17.88 -2.52 -0.32
CA SER A 108 -19.00 -1.58 -0.51
C SER A 108 -18.62 -0.37 -1.36
N ILE A 109 -17.32 -0.19 -1.69
CA ILE A 109 -16.86 0.88 -2.57
C ILE A 109 -17.18 0.48 -4.03
N ASN A 110 -17.76 1.42 -4.80
CA ASN A 110 -18.02 1.23 -6.23
C ASN A 110 -16.72 0.84 -6.98
N ILE A 111 -16.81 -0.08 -7.94
CA ILE A 111 -15.72 -0.51 -8.82
C ILE A 111 -15.01 0.66 -9.53
N ASP A 112 -15.75 1.71 -9.92
CA ASP A 112 -15.16 2.90 -10.55
C ASP A 112 -14.25 3.66 -9.56
N GLU A 113 -14.70 3.76 -8.31
CA GLU A 113 -13.93 4.40 -7.25
C GLU A 113 -12.73 3.55 -6.84
N LEU A 114 -12.88 2.23 -6.76
CA LEU A 114 -11.76 1.30 -6.56
C LEU A 114 -10.72 1.43 -7.68
N THR A 115 -11.17 1.60 -8.93
CA THR A 115 -10.30 1.82 -10.09
C THR A 115 -9.55 3.15 -9.96
N ARG A 116 -10.23 4.22 -9.53
CA ARG A 116 -9.59 5.52 -9.25
C ARG A 116 -8.54 5.40 -8.14
N ILE A 117 -8.87 4.76 -7.02
CA ILE A 117 -7.94 4.50 -5.91
C ILE A 117 -6.73 3.71 -6.39
N LYS A 118 -6.92 2.69 -7.24
CA LYS A 118 -5.85 1.89 -7.83
C LYS A 118 -4.90 2.73 -8.68
N ASN A 119 -5.43 3.63 -9.50
CA ASN A 119 -4.65 4.42 -10.44
C ASN A 119 -3.95 5.61 -9.77
N GLU A 120 -4.55 6.20 -8.73
CA GLU A 120 -4.01 7.38 -8.06
C GLU A 120 -3.24 7.01 -6.79
N ARG A 121 -3.91 6.37 -5.82
CA ARG A 121 -3.38 6.17 -4.47
C ARG A 121 -2.41 5.00 -4.41
N LEU A 122 -2.78 3.85 -5.00
CA LEU A 122 -1.90 2.68 -5.01
C LEU A 122 -0.62 2.95 -5.82
N GLN A 123 -0.73 3.61 -6.98
CA GLN A 123 0.47 3.98 -7.75
C GLN A 123 1.39 4.93 -6.98
N SER A 124 0.81 5.85 -6.21
CA SER A 124 1.60 6.80 -5.42
C SER A 124 2.45 6.18 -4.31
N ILE A 125 2.14 4.95 -3.90
CA ILE A 125 2.92 4.20 -2.91
C ILE A 125 3.87 3.19 -3.54
N ASN A 126 3.96 3.12 -4.87
CA ASN A 126 4.93 2.27 -5.55
C ASN A 126 6.32 2.95 -5.53
N PRO A 127 7.28 2.48 -4.70
CA PRO A 127 8.62 3.06 -4.64
C PRO A 127 9.42 2.79 -5.93
N LYS A 128 9.00 1.82 -6.75
CA LYS A 128 9.60 1.48 -8.04
C LYS A 128 8.91 2.16 -9.22
N GLN A 129 8.36 3.35 -9.01
CA GLN A 129 7.88 4.17 -10.10
C GLN A 129 9.07 4.60 -10.96
N ASP A 130 8.97 4.48 -12.28
CA ASP A 130 9.93 5.13 -13.16
C ASP A 130 9.85 6.65 -12.97
N PRO A 131 10.98 7.38 -13.06
CA PRO A 131 10.96 8.83 -12.95
C PRO A 131 10.06 9.42 -14.03
N THR A 132 9.10 10.25 -13.61
CA THR A 132 8.12 10.92 -14.48
C THR A 132 8.77 11.85 -15.49
N ARG A 133 9.86 12.52 -15.09
CA ARG A 133 10.71 13.37 -15.92
C ARG A 133 12.10 13.45 -15.29
N PHE A 134 13.05 14.05 -15.99
CA PHE A 134 14.39 14.30 -15.46
C PHE A 134 14.65 15.80 -15.30
N ILE A 135 15.22 16.18 -14.17
CA ILE A 135 15.83 17.50 -13.95
C ILE A 135 17.33 17.26 -13.85
N ARG A 136 18.07 17.53 -14.94
CA ARG A 136 19.49 17.16 -15.08
C ARG A 136 19.68 15.64 -14.85
N ASP A 137 20.53 15.25 -13.91
CA ASP A 137 20.82 13.85 -13.57
C ASP A 137 19.85 13.24 -12.54
N TYR A 138 18.82 13.99 -12.14
CA TYR A 138 17.84 13.57 -11.15
C TYR A 138 16.52 13.17 -11.80
N GLY A 139 16.10 11.94 -11.56
CA GLY A 139 14.76 11.48 -11.90
C GLY A 139 13.73 12.02 -10.91
N VAL A 140 12.64 12.60 -11.41
CA VAL A 140 11.55 13.18 -10.61
C VAL A 140 10.48 12.13 -10.35
N TYR A 141 10.17 11.87 -9.09
CA TYR A 141 9.20 10.86 -8.68
C TYR A 141 7.88 11.46 -8.21
N GLU A 142 7.91 12.61 -7.53
CA GLU A 142 6.72 13.20 -6.91
C GLU A 142 6.88 14.70 -6.68
N CYS A 143 5.81 15.48 -6.83
CA CYS A 143 5.78 16.87 -6.35
C CYS A 143 5.38 16.87 -4.86
N LEU A 144 6.29 17.33 -4.00
CA LEU A 144 6.09 17.41 -2.55
C LEU A 144 5.32 18.68 -2.14
N GLY A 145 5.40 19.72 -2.96
CA GLY A 145 4.67 20.97 -2.73
C GLY A 145 5.01 22.04 -3.75
N SER A 146 4.07 22.95 -3.99
CA SER A 146 4.22 24.09 -4.90
C SER A 146 3.89 25.38 -4.17
N GLY A 147 4.65 26.45 -4.41
CA GLY A 147 4.42 27.77 -3.83
C GLY A 147 4.85 28.89 -4.78
N ALA A 148 4.79 30.13 -4.30
CA ALA A 148 5.12 31.32 -5.10
C ALA A 148 6.58 31.34 -5.62
N PHE A 149 7.47 30.55 -5.01
CA PHE A 149 8.90 30.48 -5.32
C PHE A 149 9.30 29.16 -5.98
N GLY A 150 8.35 28.50 -6.65
CA GLY A 150 8.57 27.24 -7.36
C GLY A 150 8.05 26.01 -6.63
N SER A 151 8.47 24.85 -7.11
CA SER A 151 7.98 23.55 -6.67
C SER A 151 9.11 22.69 -6.11
N VAL A 152 8.81 21.93 -5.07
CA VAL A 152 9.73 20.98 -4.45
C VAL A 152 9.33 19.58 -4.89
N TYR A 153 10.31 18.83 -5.39
CA TYR A 153 10.12 17.49 -5.92
C TYR A 153 10.92 16.47 -5.13
N ARG A 154 10.37 15.27 -4.98
CA ARG A 154 11.12 14.08 -4.55
C ARG A 154 11.87 13.54 -5.75
N VAL A 155 13.19 13.48 -5.66
CA VAL A 155 14.07 13.07 -6.75
C VAL A 155 15.11 12.04 -6.32
N ALA A 156 15.61 11.23 -7.24
CA ALA A 156 16.79 10.39 -7.03
C ALA A 156 17.78 10.58 -8.18
N GLN A 157 19.07 10.58 -7.88
CA GLN A 157 20.10 10.63 -8.92
C GLN A 157 20.11 9.32 -9.71
N ARG A 158 20.40 9.38 -11.01
CA ARG A 158 20.52 8.18 -11.84
C ARG A 158 21.44 7.13 -11.20
N GLY A 159 20.93 5.91 -11.04
CA GLY A 159 21.66 4.79 -10.44
C GLY A 159 21.74 4.81 -8.90
N SER A 160 21.17 5.82 -8.23
CA SER A 160 21.07 5.88 -6.78
C SER A 160 19.67 5.49 -6.30
N THR A 161 19.60 4.80 -5.17
CA THR A 161 18.35 4.54 -4.44
C THR A 161 18.05 5.62 -3.40
N THR A 162 18.98 6.55 -3.17
CA THR A 162 18.81 7.64 -2.21
C THR A 162 17.89 8.72 -2.77
N MET A 163 16.88 9.08 -1.98
CA MET A 163 15.87 10.08 -2.32
C MET A 163 16.22 11.44 -1.72
N TYR A 164 16.02 12.51 -2.49
CA TYR A 164 16.30 13.90 -2.13
C TYR A 164 15.06 14.78 -2.39
N ALA A 165 15.04 15.96 -1.76
CA ALA A 165 14.13 17.03 -2.12
C ALA A 165 14.87 18.04 -3.01
N LEU A 166 14.38 18.28 -4.22
CA LEU A 166 14.93 19.25 -5.16
C LEU A 166 13.92 20.37 -5.38
N LYS A 167 14.34 21.62 -5.16
CA LYS A 167 13.55 22.80 -5.46
C LYS A 167 13.90 23.34 -6.84
N GLU A 168 12.89 23.52 -7.68
CA GLU A 168 12.96 24.20 -8.98
C GLU A 168 12.58 25.68 -8.82
#